data_AF-A0A1V4A2W2-F1
#
_entry.id   AF-A0A1V4A2W2-F1
#
_cell.length_a   1.000
_cell.length_b   1.000
_cell.length_c   1.000
_cell.angle_alpha   90.00
_cell.angle_beta   90.00
_cell.angle_gamma   90.00
#
_symmetry.space_group_name_H-M   'P 1'
#
loop_
_entity.id
_entity.type
_entity.pdbx_description
1 polymer ?
#
loop_
_entity_poly.entity_id
_entity_poly.type
_entity_poly.pdbx_seq_one_letter_code
_entity_poly.pdbx_strand_id
1 'polypeptide(L)' 'MSRQGWSDAHGPGVRRSPVRCIKCGDTHVVLTKTKEPSDGPLRWRYTCLDCRVAWWVDEHGGTSEDYA' A
#
# COMPACT_ATOMS: atom_id res chain seq x y z
N MET A 1 -34.28 -17.02 28.96
CA MET A 1 -32.93 -16.42 28.95
C MET A 1 -32.17 -17.05 27.79
N SER A 2 -32.15 -16.41 26.62
CA SER A 2 -31.33 -16.88 25.49
C SER A 2 -30.59 -15.69 24.91
N ARG A 3 -29.32 -15.58 25.32
CA ARG A 3 -28.32 -14.72 24.70
C ARG A 3 -27.84 -15.44 23.46
N GLN A 4 -28.03 -14.88 22.28
CA GLN A 4 -27.24 -15.18 21.08
C GLN A 4 -27.62 -14.23 19.96
N GLY A 5 -26.61 -13.55 19.45
CA GLY A 5 -26.72 -12.55 18.40
C GLY A 5 -25.41 -11.82 18.27
N TRP A 6 -24.41 -12.55 17.77
CA TRP A 6 -23.22 -12.09 17.05
C TRP A 6 -23.03 -10.58 16.87
N SER A 7 -21.95 -10.06 17.43
CA SER A 7 -21.45 -8.72 17.10
C SER A 7 -20.80 -8.77 15.72
N ASP A 8 -21.54 -8.40 14.68
CA ASP A 8 -20.95 -8.00 13.40
C ASP A 8 -20.20 -6.68 13.60
N ALA A 9 -18.95 -6.80 14.05
CA ALA A 9 -17.99 -5.70 14.13
C ALA A 9 -17.50 -5.33 12.73
N HIS A 10 -18.41 -4.94 11.84
CA HIS A 10 -18.08 -4.23 10.61
C HIS A 10 -18.43 -2.76 10.84
N GLY A 11 -17.53 -2.06 11.54
CA GLY A 11 -17.52 -0.60 11.51
C GLY A 11 -17.50 -0.11 10.06
N PRO A 12 -18.00 1.09 9.76
CA PRO A 12 -18.12 1.60 8.40
C PRO A 12 -16.75 1.54 7.72
N GLY A 13 -16.57 0.52 6.89
CA GLY A 13 -15.32 0.27 6.20
C GLY A 13 -15.07 1.43 5.28
N VAL A 14 -14.13 2.29 5.66
CA VAL A 14 -13.42 3.15 4.70
C VAL A 14 -12.89 2.18 3.66
N ARG A 15 -13.58 2.07 2.53
CA ARG A 15 -13.14 1.28 1.38
C ARG A 15 -11.84 1.94 0.94
N ARG A 16 -10.72 1.49 1.49
CA ARG A 16 -9.40 1.93 1.05
C ARG A 16 -9.32 1.48 -0.40
N SER A 17 -9.41 2.45 -1.31
CA SER A 17 -9.21 2.20 -2.72
C SER A 17 -7.90 1.44 -2.90
N PRO A 18 -7.87 0.41 -3.76
CA PRO A 18 -6.64 -0.33 -3.99
C PRO A 18 -5.57 0.63 -4.51
N VAL A 19 -4.36 0.51 -3.97
CA VAL A 19 -3.21 1.28 -4.44
C VAL A 19 -2.93 0.89 -5.89
N ARG A 20 -2.75 1.90 -6.74
CA ARG A 20 -2.40 1.71 -8.15
C ARG A 20 -0.93 2.03 -8.36
N CYS A 21 -0.30 1.30 -9.27
CA CYS A 21 1.07 1.57 -9.68
C CYS A 21 1.17 2.96 -10.31
N ILE A 22 2.14 3.74 -9.87
CA ILE A 22 2.43 5.09 -10.38
C ILE A 22 2.94 5.10 -11.83
N LYS A 23 3.44 3.97 -12.34
CA LYS A 23 3.95 3.83 -13.73
C LYS A 23 2.92 3.23 -14.67
N CYS A 24 2.35 2.06 -14.35
CA CYS A 24 1.42 1.36 -15.25
C CYS A 24 -0.06 1.46 -14.86
N GLY A 25 -0.40 1.97 -13.67
CA GLY A 25 -1.78 2.08 -13.19
C GLY A 25 -2.42 0.78 -12.67
N ASP A 26 -1.73 -0.35 -12.75
CA ASP A 26 -2.24 -1.65 -12.29
C ASP A 26 -2.32 -1.76 -10.76
N THR A 27 -3.13 -2.68 -10.24
CA THR A 27 -3.39 -2.88 -8.80
C THR A 27 -2.59 -4.03 -8.20
N HIS A 28 -1.75 -4.74 -8.96
CA HIS A 28 -0.81 -5.74 -8.42
C HIS A 28 0.36 -5.08 -7.70
N VAL A 29 0.05 -4.39 -6.61
CA VAL A 29 1.00 -3.65 -5.78
C VAL A 29 1.06 -4.30 -4.41
N VAL A 30 2.28 -4.69 -4.00
CA VAL A 30 2.54 -5.24 -2.66
C VAL A 30 3.19 -4.19 -1.77
N LEU A 31 2.82 -4.20 -0.49
CA LEU A 31 3.43 -3.37 0.55
C LEU A 31 4.51 -4.18 1.27
N THR A 32 5.75 -3.70 1.26
CA THR A 32 6.87 -4.36 1.93
C THR A 32 7.56 -3.41 2.91
N LYS A 33 7.95 -3.94 4.06
CA LYS A 33 8.78 -3.21 5.02
C LYS A 33 10.24 -3.53 4.73
N THR A 34 11.05 -2.53 4.41
CA THR A 34 12.46 -2.73 4.06
C THR A 34 13.33 -1.65 4.69
N LYS A 35 14.61 -1.96 4.86
CA LYS A 35 15.61 -0.98 5.30
C LYS A 35 16.00 -0.09 4.12
N GLU A 36 16.19 1.19 4.38
CA GLU A 36 16.81 2.11 3.43
C GLU A 36 18.30 1.71 3.24
N PRO A 37 18.90 1.88 2.03
CA PRO A 37 20.28 1.48 1.78
C PRO A 37 21.32 2.08 2.74
N SER A 38 21.06 3.29 3.26
CA SER A 38 22.01 4.07 4.06
C SER A 38 21.94 3.81 5.58
N ASP A 39 21.77 2.56 5.99
CA ASP A 39 21.57 2.19 7.41
C ASP A 39 20.34 2.84 8.08
N GLY A 40 19.41 3.37 7.27
CA GLY A 40 18.24 4.11 7.72
C GLY A 40 17.17 3.24 8.41
N PRO A 41 16.12 3.89 8.95
CA PRO A 41 15.01 3.19 9.59
C PRO A 41 14.29 2.27 8.60
N LEU A 42 13.62 1.24 9.12
CA LEU A 42 12.71 0.43 8.32
C LEU A 42 11.54 1.30 7.84
N ARG A 43 11.42 1.47 6.53
CA ARG A 43 10.34 2.21 5.88
C ARG A 43 9.46 1.27 5.07
N TRP A 44 8.23 1.67 4.87
CA TRP A 44 7.28 0.95 4.03
C TRP A 44 7.42 1.42 2.59
N ARG A 45 7.51 0.49 1.66
CA ARG A 45 7.48 0.76 0.22
C ARG A 45 6.39 -0.04 -0.47
N TYR A 46 5.83 0.56 -1.50
CA TYR A 46 5.05 -0.16 -2.49
C TYR A 46 5.96 -0.75 -3.55
N THR A 47 5.56 -1.87 -4.14
CA THR A 47 6.23 -2.48 -5.28
C THR A 47 5.19 -3.05 -6.23
N CYS A 48 5.20 -2.59 -7.47
CA CYS A 48 4.37 -3.17 -8.53
C CYS A 48 5.00 -4.49 -8.99
N LEU A 49 4.19 -5.54 -9.08
CA LEU A 49 4.65 -6.85 -9.52
C LEU A 49 4.80 -6.93 -11.04
N ASP A 50 4.06 -6.12 -11.80
CA ASP A 50 4.10 -6.13 -13.27
C ASP A 50 5.32 -5.38 -13.83
N CYS A 51 5.50 -4.10 -13.44
CA CYS A 51 6.60 -3.26 -13.95
C CYS A 51 7.79 -3.13 -13.00
N ARG A 52 7.74 -3.77 -11.82
CA ARG A 52 8.83 -3.82 -10.82
C ARG A 52 9.25 -2.47 -10.22
N VAL A 53 8.55 -1.38 -10.52
CA VAL A 53 8.73 -0.07 -9.88
C VAL A 53 8.41 -0.17 -8.39
N ALA A 54 9.25 0.44 -7.58
CA ALA A 54 9.07 0.56 -6.14
C ALA A 54 9.20 2.03 -5.71
N TRP A 55 8.34 2.45 -4.79
CA TRP A 55 8.30 3.83 -4.27
C TRP A 55 7.92 3.82 -2.79
N TRP A 56 8.39 4.81 -2.03
CA TRP A 56 8.11 4.89 -0.60
C TRP A 56 6.66 5.33 -0.36
N VAL A 57 6.03 4.79 0.68
CA VAL A 57 4.62 5.11 1.02
C VAL A 57 4.46 6.58 1.40
N ASP A 58 5.49 7.19 1.92
CA ASP A 58 5.48 8.60 2.31
C ASP A 58 5.88 9.55 1.18
N GLU A 59 6.35 9.04 0.03
CA GLU A 59 6.65 9.82 -1.18
C GLU A 59 5.45 9.88 -2.15
N HIS A 60 4.24 10.06 -1.61
CA HIS A 60 3.06 10.33 -2.44
C HIS A 60 3.01 11.80 -2.86
N GLY A 61 3.84 12.17 -3.84
CA GLY A 61 3.83 13.52 -4.41
C GLY A 61 4.55 13.69 -5.76
N GLY A 62 5.30 12.68 -6.23
CA GLY A 62 6.01 12.74 -7.52
C GLY A 62 5.10 12.45 -8.71
N THR A 63 5.42 13.02 -9.87
CA THR A 63 4.78 12.67 -11.15
C THR A 63 5.34 11.33 -11.63
N SER A 64 4.64 10.65 -12.54
CA SER A 64 5.08 9.36 -13.09
C SER A 64 6.46 9.41 -13.77
N GLU A 65 6.93 10.61 -14.15
CA GLU A 65 8.23 10.84 -14.79
C GLU A 65 9.40 10.72 -13.79
N ASP A 66 9.15 10.93 -12.49
CA ASP A 66 10.18 10.85 -11.43
C ASP A 66 10.65 9.41 -11.18
N TYR A 67 9.98 8.41 -11.74
CA TYR A 67 10.18 6.97 -11.49
C TYR A 67 10.55 6.17 -12.75
N ALA A 68 11.07 6.85 -13.78
CA ALA A 68 11.41 6.27 -15.08
C ALA A 68 12.54 5.24 -15.01
#